data_AF-A0A177EXK3-F1
#
_entry.id   AF-A0A177EXK3-F1
#
_cell.length_a   1.000
_cell.length_b   1.000
_cell.length_c   1.000
_cell.angle_alpha   90.00
_cell.angle_beta   90.00
_cell.angle_gamma   90.00
#
_symmetry.space_group_name_H-M   'P 1'
#
loop_
_entity.id
_entity.type
_entity.pdbx_description
1 polymer ?
#
loop_
_entity_poly.entity_id
_entity_poly.type
_entity_poly.pdbx_seq_one_letter_code
_entity_poly.pdbx_strand_id
1 'polypeptide(L)'
;MSTPSFPIQHNFALKQLSPNSKPNYQPYVKLSFFFSKRPDISHEDFHRHWETVHADLAVASKAFALNIKRYTQFHALPKCKEAAKTLIEGMELLEYDGCSEILVSSIEDAAAFFSSPEYVEKMNSKSTPRSR
;
A
#
# COMPACT_ATOMS: atom_id res chain seq x y z
N MET A 1 17.79 -0.14 28.44
CA MET A 1 17.70 0.13 26.98
C MET A 1 19.11 0.41 26.50
N SER A 2 19.56 -0.26 25.45
CA SER A 2 20.90 -0.07 24.88
C SER A 2 20.99 1.33 24.24
N THR A 3 22.13 1.98 24.39
CA THR A 3 22.42 3.26 23.72
C THR A 3 22.28 3.07 22.20
N PRO A 4 21.56 3.96 21.48
CA PRO A 4 21.49 3.89 20.03
C PRO A 4 22.88 3.99 19.38
N SER A 5 23.10 3.23 18.30
CA SER A 5 24.39 3.18 17.59
C SER A 5 24.59 4.33 16.58
N PHE A 6 23.67 5.30 16.54
CA PHE A 6 23.68 6.44 15.63
C PHE A 6 23.81 7.75 16.42
N PRO A 7 24.34 8.83 15.80
CA PRO A 7 24.49 10.12 16.48
C PRO A 7 23.12 10.70 16.89
N ILE A 8 23.01 11.18 18.14
CA ILE A 8 21.77 11.69 18.76
C ILE A 8 21.91 13.17 19.14
N GLN A 9 22.79 13.93 18.49
CA GLN A 9 22.91 15.37 18.78
C GLN A 9 21.68 16.12 18.22
N HIS A 10 20.55 16.01 18.93
CA HIS A 10 19.26 16.53 18.52
C HIS A 10 18.43 16.95 19.73
N ASN A 11 17.86 18.16 19.66
CA ASN A 11 16.92 18.66 20.65
C ASN A 11 15.49 18.34 20.21
N PHE A 12 14.92 17.25 20.74
CA PHE A 12 13.59 16.79 20.37
C PHE A 12 12.50 17.76 20.84
N ALA A 13 11.75 18.34 19.90
CA ALA A 13 10.58 19.17 20.20
C ALA A 13 9.48 18.36 20.92
N LEU A 14 9.31 17.09 20.54
CA LEU A 14 8.42 16.14 21.20
C LEU A 14 9.25 15.09 21.93
N LYS A 15 9.23 15.11 23.26
CA LYS A 15 10.04 14.19 24.09
C LYS A 15 9.73 12.72 23.81
N GLN A 16 8.51 12.40 23.37
CA GLN A 16 8.06 11.06 22.99
C GLN A 16 8.81 10.51 21.77
N LEU A 17 9.47 11.36 20.97
CA LEU A 17 10.29 10.96 19.83
C LEU A 17 11.77 10.71 20.21
N SER A 18 12.15 10.94 21.47
CA SER A 18 13.48 10.56 21.97
C SER A 18 13.72 9.05 21.80
N PRO A 19 14.94 8.60 21.46
CA PRO A 19 15.25 7.18 21.32
C PRO A 19 15.00 6.33 22.58
N ASN A 20 14.91 6.97 23.75
CA ASN A 20 14.64 6.31 25.02
C ASN A 20 13.14 6.24 25.36
N SER A 21 12.26 6.84 24.54
CA SER A 21 10.82 6.82 24.76
C SER A 21 10.19 5.51 24.30
N LYS A 22 9.05 5.14 24.91
CA LYS A 22 8.28 3.96 24.48
C LYS A 22 7.78 4.19 23.05
N PRO A 23 8.09 3.29 22.09
CA PRO A 23 7.60 3.42 20.73
C PRO A 23 6.08 3.22 20.67
N ASN A 24 5.43 3.92 19.74
CA ASN A 24 4.00 3.79 19.47
C ASN A 24 3.77 2.96 18.19
N TYR A 25 4.20 1.69 18.22
CA TYR A 25 3.93 0.77 17.11
C TYR A 25 2.44 0.47 17.03
N GLN A 26 1.89 0.58 15.82
CA GLN A 26 0.51 0.17 15.57
C GLN A 26 0.43 -1.37 15.59
N PRO A 27 -0.64 -1.97 16.14
CA PRO A 27 -0.76 -3.42 16.30
C PRO A 27 -1.17 -4.13 14.99
N TYR A 28 -0.77 -3.58 13.85
CA TYR A 28 -1.16 -4.07 12.53
C TYR A 28 0.07 -4.22 11.63
N VAL A 29 0.00 -5.20 10.74
CA VAL A 29 0.90 -5.27 9.59
C VAL A 29 0.25 -4.49 8.45
N LYS A 30 0.99 -3.55 7.86
CA LYS A 30 0.58 -2.82 6.67
C LYS A 30 1.32 -3.35 5.45
N LEU A 31 0.58 -3.76 4.43
CA LEU A 31 1.13 -4.12 3.12
C LEU A 31 0.71 -3.04 2.11
N SER A 32 1.69 -2.47 1.41
CA SER A 32 1.49 -1.46 0.37
C SER A 32 1.90 -2.05 -0.98
N PHE A 33 1.00 -2.02 -1.95
CA PHE A 33 1.22 -2.53 -3.30
C PHE A 33 1.15 -1.37 -4.30
N PHE A 34 2.21 -1.19 -5.08
CA PHE A 34 2.33 -0.13 -6.06
C PHE A 34 2.13 -0.68 -7.46
N PHE A 35 1.29 -0.01 -8.23
CA PHE A 35 0.89 -0.42 -9.57
C PHE A 35 1.24 0.66 -10.58
N SER A 36 1.81 0.25 -11.70
CA SER A 36 1.91 1.07 -12.90
C SER A 36 0.80 0.67 -13.86
N LYS A 37 0.14 1.66 -14.45
CA LYS A 37 -0.82 1.44 -15.53
C LYS A 37 -0.10 0.85 -16.74
N ARG A 38 -0.83 0.15 -17.59
CA ARG A 38 -0.29 -0.24 -18.90
C ARG A 38 -0.09 1.01 -19.80
N PRO A 39 0.87 0.99 -20.73
CA PRO A 39 1.10 2.11 -21.62
C PRO A 39 -0.08 2.39 -22.56
N ASP A 40 -0.88 1.38 -22.88
CA ASP A 40 -1.99 1.44 -23.84
C ASP A 40 -3.34 1.87 -23.25
N ILE A 41 -3.41 2.12 -21.93
CA ILE A 41 -4.63 2.61 -21.26
C ILE A 41 -4.43 4.03 -20.73
N SER A 42 -5.51 4.81 -20.72
CA SER A 42 -5.51 6.15 -20.10
C SER A 42 -5.42 6.04 -18.58
N HIS A 43 -4.98 7.12 -17.91
CA HIS A 43 -5.03 7.17 -16.44
C HIS A 43 -6.48 7.13 -15.93
N GLU A 44 -7.41 7.75 -16.65
CA GLU A 44 -8.82 7.73 -16.26
C GLU A 44 -9.39 6.30 -16.30
N ASP A 45 -9.16 5.56 -17.37
CA ASP A 45 -9.64 4.18 -17.50
C ASP A 45 -8.99 3.27 -16.45
N PHE A 46 -7.68 3.44 -16.21
CA PHE A 46 -6.98 2.73 -15.14
C PHE A 46 -7.64 2.99 -13.79
N HIS A 47 -7.83 4.24 -13.41
CA HIS A 47 -8.42 4.61 -12.13
C HIS A 47 -9.87 4.16 -12.02
N ARG A 48 -10.68 4.32 -13.07
CA ARG A 48 -12.08 3.89 -13.12
C ARG A 48 -12.19 2.38 -12.92
N HIS A 49 -11.41 1.60 -13.66
CA HIS A 49 -11.43 0.14 -13.52
C HIS A 49 -10.93 -0.28 -12.13
N TRP A 50 -9.93 0.42 -11.59
CA TRP A 50 -9.31 0.08 -10.33
C TRP A 50 -10.23 0.37 -9.12
N GLU A 51 -10.89 1.53 -9.08
CA GLU A 51 -11.81 1.89 -7.99
C GLU A 51 -13.15 1.13 -8.04
N THR A 52 -13.48 0.53 -9.19
CA THR A 52 -14.73 -0.22 -9.38
C THR A 52 -14.49 -1.72 -9.45
N VAL A 53 -14.17 -2.26 -10.63
CA VAL A 53 -14.08 -3.69 -10.91
C VAL A 53 -13.03 -4.36 -10.04
N HIS A 54 -11.82 -3.80 -9.97
CA HIS A 54 -10.76 -4.40 -9.15
C HIS A 54 -11.09 -4.35 -7.65
N ALA A 55 -11.63 -3.23 -7.17
CA ALA A 55 -12.03 -3.10 -5.77
C ALA A 55 -13.11 -4.12 -5.41
N ASP A 56 -14.13 -4.29 -6.24
CA ASP A 56 -15.17 -5.31 -6.05
C ASP A 56 -14.58 -6.72 -5.97
N LEU A 57 -13.72 -7.09 -6.93
CA LEU A 57 -13.05 -8.40 -6.93
C LEU A 57 -12.22 -8.65 -5.67
N ALA A 58 -11.53 -7.62 -5.16
CA ALA A 58 -10.71 -7.72 -3.96
C ALA A 58 -11.55 -7.93 -2.68
N VAL A 59 -12.66 -7.20 -2.54
CA VAL A 59 -13.47 -7.21 -1.31
C VAL A 59 -14.52 -8.32 -1.27
N ALA A 60 -14.84 -8.93 -2.41
CA ALA A 60 -15.95 -9.85 -2.51
C ALA A 60 -15.68 -11.27 -1.96
N SER A 61 -14.53 -11.55 -1.34
CA SER A 61 -14.25 -12.85 -0.71
C SER A 61 -14.57 -12.82 0.79
N LYS A 62 -15.01 -13.96 1.34
CA LYS A 62 -15.17 -14.11 2.79
C LYS A 62 -13.85 -13.93 3.53
N ALA A 63 -12.76 -14.36 2.91
CA ALA A 63 -11.42 -14.20 3.45
C ALA A 63 -11.04 -12.72 3.60
N PHE A 64 -11.51 -11.83 2.72
CA PHE A 64 -11.33 -10.39 2.90
C PHE A 64 -11.97 -9.92 4.20
N ALA A 65 -13.26 -10.23 4.39
CA ALA A 65 -14.02 -9.80 5.57
C ALA A 65 -13.47 -10.33 6.90
N LEU A 66 -12.87 -11.53 6.88
CA LEU A 66 -12.29 -12.14 8.08
C LEU A 66 -10.92 -11.54 8.44
N ASN A 67 -10.06 -11.37 7.44
CA ASN A 67 -8.63 -11.12 7.66
C ASN A 67 -8.23 -9.64 7.52
N ILE A 68 -8.92 -8.87 6.67
CA ILE A 68 -8.55 -7.49 6.35
C ILE A 68 -9.23 -6.51 7.31
N LYS A 69 -8.44 -5.68 8.00
CA LYS A 69 -8.92 -4.66 8.93
C LYS A 69 -9.19 -3.32 8.26
N ARG A 70 -8.44 -3.03 7.19
CA ARG A 70 -8.66 -1.85 6.35
C ARG A 70 -8.10 -2.12 4.96
N TYR A 71 -8.81 -1.65 3.95
CA TYR A 71 -8.34 -1.56 2.57
C TYR A 71 -8.45 -0.11 2.10
N THR A 72 -7.41 0.40 1.45
CA THR A 72 -7.39 1.76 0.89
C THR A 72 -6.80 1.72 -0.51
N GLN A 73 -7.35 2.50 -1.42
CA GLN A 73 -6.79 2.75 -2.74
C GLN A 73 -6.38 4.23 -2.85
N PHE A 74 -5.11 4.47 -3.13
CA PHE A 74 -4.55 5.80 -3.38
C PHE A 74 -4.26 5.97 -4.86
N HIS A 75 -4.91 6.96 -5.47
CA HIS A 75 -4.77 7.30 -6.88
C HIS A 75 -3.66 8.33 -7.05
N ALA A 76 -2.57 7.95 -7.72
CA ALA A 76 -1.48 8.88 -8.02
C ALA A 76 -1.83 9.67 -9.29
N LEU A 77 -2.70 10.67 -9.13
CA LEU A 77 -3.18 11.48 -10.25
C LEU A 77 -2.01 12.20 -10.95
N PRO A 78 -1.95 12.20 -12.30
CA PRO A 78 -0.85 12.84 -13.03
C PRO A 78 -0.59 14.29 -12.60
N LYS A 79 -1.65 15.09 -12.43
CA LYS A 79 -1.53 16.49 -11.97
C LYS A 79 -0.83 16.62 -10.61
N CYS A 80 -1.06 15.68 -9.69
CA CYS A 80 -0.46 15.70 -8.36
C CYS A 80 0.99 15.23 -8.41
N LYS A 81 1.30 14.24 -9.25
CA LYS A 81 2.67 13.77 -9.48
C LYS A 81 3.54 14.88 -10.09
N GLU A 82 3.04 15.56 -11.12
CA GLU A 82 3.78 16.67 -11.74
C GLU A 82 3.95 17.86 -10.79
N ALA A 83 2.92 18.19 -10.00
CA ALA A 83 3.05 19.22 -8.97
C ALA A 83 4.06 18.82 -7.88
N ALA A 84 4.11 17.55 -7.49
CA ALA A 84 5.06 17.07 -6.48
C ALA A 84 6.52 17.22 -6.94
N LYS A 85 6.81 16.99 -8.23
CA LYS A 85 8.16 17.15 -8.80
C LYS A 85 8.70 18.58 -8.70
N THR A 86 7.83 19.58 -8.63
CA THR A 86 8.23 21.00 -8.56
C THR A 86 8.12 21.57 -7.16
N LEU A 87 7.15 21.12 -6.36
CA LEU A 87 6.84 21.67 -5.05
C LEU A 87 7.55 20.96 -3.89
N ILE A 88 8.06 19.75 -4.11
CA ILE A 88 8.73 18.96 -3.07
C ILE A 88 10.22 18.89 -3.38
N GLU A 89 11.03 19.52 -2.54
CA GLU A 89 12.49 19.56 -2.68
C GLU A 89 13.17 18.47 -1.84
N GLY A 90 14.28 17.93 -2.34
CA GLY A 90 15.16 17.04 -1.58
C GLY A 90 14.64 15.61 -1.36
N MET A 91 13.55 15.21 -2.03
CA MET A 91 12.96 13.87 -1.92
C MET A 91 12.86 13.21 -3.29
N GLU A 92 13.16 11.91 -3.34
CA GLU A 92 12.91 11.08 -4.52
C GLU A 92 11.47 10.58 -4.51
N LEU A 93 10.76 10.77 -5.63
CA LEU A 93 9.37 10.35 -5.77
C LEU A 93 9.31 8.98 -6.43
N LEU A 94 8.63 8.04 -5.76
CA LEU A 94 8.35 6.74 -6.35
C LEU A 94 7.38 6.90 -7.52
N GLU A 95 7.73 6.34 -8.68
CA GLU A 95 6.86 6.36 -9.85
C GLU A 95 5.86 5.19 -9.83
N TYR A 96 4.59 5.53 -9.63
CA TYR A 96 3.45 4.61 -9.69
C TYR A 96 2.18 5.37 -10.11
N ASP A 97 1.13 4.64 -10.46
CA ASP A 97 -0.17 5.20 -10.85
C ASP A 97 -1.24 4.87 -9.80
N GLY A 98 -1.14 3.75 -9.11
CA GLY A 98 -2.01 3.41 -7.98
C GLY A 98 -1.24 2.74 -6.85
N CYS A 99 -1.63 3.01 -5.60
CA CYS A 99 -1.14 2.30 -4.42
C CYS A 99 -2.31 1.74 -3.60
N SER A 100 -2.39 0.43 -3.42
CA SER A 100 -3.33 -0.14 -2.45
C SER A 100 -2.63 -0.43 -1.14
N GLU A 101 -3.30 -0.15 -0.02
CA GLU A 101 -2.86 -0.56 1.30
C GLU A 101 -3.87 -1.51 1.93
N ILE A 102 -3.38 -2.60 2.51
CA ILE A 102 -4.16 -3.44 3.43
C ILE A 102 -3.53 -3.44 4.81
N LEU A 103 -4.38 -3.35 5.83
CA LEU A 103 -4.00 -3.57 7.22
C LEU A 103 -4.57 -4.90 7.68
N VAL A 104 -3.74 -5.70 8.33
CA VAL A 104 -4.09 -7.00 8.91
C VAL A 104 -3.57 -7.09 10.34
N SER A 105 -4.11 -7.99 11.14
CA SER A 105 -3.64 -8.19 12.53
C SER A 105 -2.33 -8.97 12.58
N SER A 106 -2.08 -9.88 11.63
CA SER A 106 -0.80 -10.58 11.51
C SER A 106 -0.45 -10.89 10.05
N ILE A 107 0.80 -11.30 9.78
CA ILE A 107 1.20 -11.67 8.42
C ILE A 107 0.51 -12.96 7.95
N GLU A 108 0.13 -13.84 8.88
CA GLU A 108 -0.64 -15.06 8.63
C GLU A 108 -2.06 -14.73 8.14
N ASP A 109 -2.71 -13.69 8.69
CA ASP A 109 -4.00 -13.22 8.19
C ASP A 109 -3.90 -12.75 6.73
N ALA A 110 -2.83 -12.04 6.37
CA ALA A 110 -2.57 -11.67 4.98
C ALA A 110 -2.36 -12.91 4.10
N ALA A 111 -1.56 -13.87 4.56
CA ALA A 111 -1.35 -15.12 3.82
C ALA A 111 -2.66 -15.90 3.62
N ALA A 112 -3.52 -15.98 4.64
CA ALA A 112 -4.83 -16.61 4.56
C ALA A 112 -5.77 -15.92 3.56
N PHE A 113 -5.74 -14.59 3.48
CA PHE A 113 -6.47 -13.84 2.45
C PHE A 113 -5.95 -14.13 1.04
N PHE A 114 -4.65 -13.92 0.79
CA PHE A 114 -4.06 -14.02 -0.55
C PHE A 114 -4.04 -15.45 -1.11
N SER A 115 -4.02 -16.46 -0.25
CA SER A 115 -4.10 -17.87 -0.65
C SER A 115 -5.53 -18.42 -0.71
N SER A 116 -6.54 -17.64 -0.32
CA SER A 116 -7.93 -18.12 -0.33
C SER A 116 -8.41 -18.44 -1.75
N PRO A 117 -9.07 -19.59 -1.97
CA PRO A 117 -9.56 -19.96 -3.31
C PRO A 117 -10.45 -18.89 -3.94
N GLU A 118 -11.36 -18.29 -3.15
CA GLU A 118 -12.27 -17.24 -3.62
C GLU A 118 -11.53 -16.00 -4.12
N TYR A 119 -10.46 -15.57 -3.43
CA TYR A 119 -9.65 -14.42 -3.85
C TYR A 119 -8.83 -14.75 -5.11
N VAL A 120 -8.17 -15.91 -5.11
CA VAL A 120 -7.33 -16.36 -6.24
C VAL A 120 -8.17 -16.49 -7.50
N GLU A 121 -9.35 -17.10 -7.42
CA GLU A 121 -10.27 -17.26 -8.54
C GLU A 121 -10.69 -15.89 -9.09
N LYS A 122 -11.17 -14.98 -8.24
CA LYS A 122 -11.66 -13.67 -8.67
C LYS A 122 -10.55 -12.79 -9.28
N MET A 123 -9.40 -12.70 -8.60
CA MET A 123 -8.33 -11.78 -8.98
C MET A 123 -7.44 -12.30 -10.10
N ASN A 124 -7.29 -13.62 -10.26
CA ASN A 124 -6.48 -14.21 -11.32
C ASN A 124 -7.30 -14.76 -12.50
N SER A 125 -8.63 -14.60 -12.50
CA SER A 125 -9.51 -15.23 -13.49
C SER A 125 -9.19 -14.91 -14.96
N LYS A 126 -8.43 -13.85 -15.30
CA LYS A 126 -7.88 -13.66 -16.67
C LYS A 126 -6.53 -12.92 -16.68
N SER A 127 -5.46 -13.62 -16.31
CA SER A 127 -4.13 -13.30 -16.84
C SER A 127 -3.80 -14.30 -17.93
N THR A 128 -3.91 -13.91 -19.21
CA THR A 128 -3.18 -14.58 -20.29
C THR A 128 -1.72 -14.75 -19.83
N PRO A 129 -1.09 -15.93 -20.00
CA PRO A 129 0.26 -16.14 -19.49
C PRO A 129 1.18 -15.03 -19.98
N ARG A 130 1.84 -14.30 -19.07
CA ARG A 130 2.96 -13.45 -19.46
C ARG A 130 4.02 -14.39 -20.01
N SER A 131 4.28 -14.33 -21.31
CA SER A 131 5.43 -14.99 -21.91
C SER A 131 6.67 -14.53 -21.15
N ARG A 132 7.40 -15.50 -20.59
CA ARG A 132 8.72 -15.28 -20.00
C ARG A 132 9.70 -14.85 -21.07
#